data_AF-A0A817QB81-F1
#
_entry.id   AF-A0A817QB81-F1
#
_cell.length_a   1.000
_cell.length_b   1.000
_cell.length_c   1.000
_cell.angle_alpha   90.00
_cell.angle_beta   90.00
_cell.angle_gamma   90.00
#
_symmetry.space_group_name_H-M   'P 1'
#
loop_
_entity.id
_entity.type
_entity.pdbx_description
1 polymer ?
#
loop_
_entity_poly.entity_id
_entity_poly.type
_entity_poly.pdbx_seq_one_letter_code
_entity_poly.pdbx_strand_id
1 'polypeptide(L)'
;MGSQKSANTIAITEIYDPSVDQWTTTASMATPRGFHAATLLNSGQVLATGGTTFNINGIINSCEIYDPSTSQWSSLTSMGPKARL
;
A
#
# COMPACT_ATOMS: atom_id res chain seq x y z
N MET A 1 9.23 0.15 -12.54
CA MET A 1 10.47 -0.15 -11.78
C MET A 1 11.11 1.19 -11.42
N GLY A 2 10.87 1.70 -10.21
CA GLY A 2 11.21 3.07 -9.82
C GLY A 2 12.52 3.15 -9.03
N SER A 3 13.40 4.04 -9.50
CA SER A 3 14.77 4.26 -9.05
C SER A 3 14.89 4.91 -7.66
N GLN A 4 16.02 4.62 -7.03
CA GLN A 4 16.43 4.93 -5.67
C GLN A 4 16.83 6.41 -5.48
N LYS A 5 16.42 7.05 -4.37
CA LYS A 5 17.15 8.22 -3.82
C LYS A 5 16.89 8.47 -2.31
N SER A 6 17.94 8.23 -1.52
CA SER A 6 18.29 8.84 -0.21
C SER A 6 17.28 8.81 0.96
N ALA A 7 17.42 7.78 1.81
CA ALA A 7 17.26 7.74 3.29
C ALA A 7 16.20 8.59 4.02
N ASN A 8 15.04 8.81 3.42
CA ASN A 8 13.76 8.89 4.12
C ASN A 8 12.86 7.93 3.34
N THR A 9 12.68 6.69 3.83
CA THR A 9 12.05 5.61 3.08
C THR A 9 10.75 6.07 2.41
N ILE A 10 10.82 6.32 1.11
CA ILE A 10 9.76 7.00 0.37
C ILE A 10 8.67 5.97 0.08
N ALA A 11 7.57 6.01 0.83
CA ALA A 11 6.37 5.25 0.54
C ALA A 11 5.49 5.98 -0.49
N ILE A 12 6.06 6.39 -1.64
CA ILE A 12 5.25 6.95 -2.74
C ILE A 12 4.30 5.85 -3.20
N THR A 13 3.01 6.15 -3.19
CA THR A 13 1.97 5.32 -3.79
C THR A 13 1.34 6.06 -4.95
N GLU A 14 1.02 5.33 -6.00
CA GLU A 14 0.34 5.84 -7.17
C GLU A 14 -0.90 4.99 -7.42
N ILE A 15 -1.99 5.65 -7.80
CA ILE A 15 -3.22 4.97 -8.24
C ILE A 15 -3.38 5.16 -9.73
N TYR A 16 -3.71 4.08 -10.43
CA TYR A 16 -4.03 4.13 -11.84
C TYR A 16 -5.54 4.35 -12.01
N ASP A 17 -5.90 5.41 -12.72
CA ASP A 17 -7.28 5.66 -13.16
C ASP A 17 -7.43 5.22 -14.63
N PRO A 18 -8.12 4.09 -14.89
CA PRO A 18 -8.31 3.59 -16.25
C PRO A 18 -9.23 4.48 -17.10
N SER A 19 -10.03 5.37 -16.50
CA SER A 19 -10.93 6.25 -17.27
C SER A 19 -10.20 7.34 -18.04
N VAL A 20 -9.03 7.73 -17.54
CA VAL A 20 -8.17 8.78 -18.13
C VAL A 20 -6.77 8.27 -18.48
N ASP A 21 -6.53 6.95 -18.34
CA ASP A 21 -5.27 6.26 -18.59
C ASP A 21 -4.06 6.94 -17.92
N GLN A 22 -4.21 7.31 -16.65
CA GLN A 22 -3.19 8.07 -15.93
C GLN A 22 -2.90 7.51 -14.54
N TRP A 23 -1.63 7.63 -14.15
CA TRP A 23 -1.17 7.39 -12.79
C TRP A 23 -1.18 8.70 -12.02
N THR A 24 -1.80 8.71 -10.84
CA THR A 24 -1.83 9.86 -9.93
C THR A 24 -1.09 9.50 -8.65
N THR A 25 -0.14 10.35 -8.24
CA THR A 25 0.52 10.21 -6.94
C THR A 25 -0.49 10.46 -5.82
N THR A 26 -0.50 9.57 -4.83
CA THR A 26 -1.40 9.62 -3.67
C THR A 26 -0.63 9.89 -2.39
N ALA A 27 -1.34 10.08 -1.27
CA ALA A 27 -0.72 10.17 0.05
C ALA A 27 0.19 8.97 0.30
N SER A 28 1.31 9.17 1.00
CA SER A 28 2.22 8.07 1.31
C SER A 28 1.59 7.07 2.29
N MET A 29 1.91 5.78 2.13
CA MET A 29 1.57 4.77 3.15
C MET A 29 2.28 5.08 4.47
N ALA A 30 1.65 4.70 5.58
CA ALA A 30 2.25 4.81 6.90
C ALA A 30 3.42 3.83 7.06
N THR A 31 3.34 2.64 6.46
CA THR A 31 4.44 1.67 6.44
C THR A 31 4.98 1.51 5.01
N PRO A 32 6.24 1.90 4.74
CA PRO A 32 6.85 1.65 3.44
C PRO A 32 6.98 0.15 3.18
N ARG A 33 6.42 -0.32 2.07
CA ARG A 33 6.35 -1.74 1.71
C ARG A 33 6.72 -1.99 0.25
N GLY A 34 7.71 -2.84 0.01
CA GLY A 34 7.96 -3.50 -1.27
C GLY A 34 7.30 -4.88 -1.31
N PHE A 35 7.12 -5.44 -2.51
CA PHE A 35 6.60 -6.81 -2.70
C PHE A 35 5.28 -7.11 -1.94
N HIS A 36 4.43 -6.10 -1.76
CA HIS A 36 3.12 -6.25 -1.12
C HIS A 36 2.08 -6.71 -2.13
N ALA A 37 0.95 -7.23 -1.65
CA ALA A 37 -0.23 -7.46 -2.48
C ALA A 37 -1.16 -6.24 -2.39
N ALA A 38 -1.69 -5.79 -3.54
CA ALA A 38 -2.69 -4.74 -3.62
C ALA A 38 -3.97 -5.31 -4.25
N THR A 39 -5.13 -5.07 -3.63
CA THR A 39 -6.43 -5.54 -4.11
C THR A 39 -7.42 -4.39 -4.16
N LEU A 40 -8.02 -4.16 -5.32
CA LEU A 40 -9.14 -3.24 -5.49
C LEU A 40 -10.41 -3.89 -4.94
N LEU A 41 -11.07 -3.24 -4.00
CA LEU A 41 -12.34 -3.68 -3.43
C LEU A 41 -13.50 -3.16 -4.29
N ASN A 42 -14.65 -3.84 -4.22
CA ASN A 42 -15.87 -3.40 -4.91
C ASN A 42 -16.35 -2.01 -4.46
N SER A 43 -15.91 -1.55 -3.28
CA SER A 43 -16.15 -0.18 -2.79
C SER A 43 -15.31 0.90 -3.48
N GLY A 44 -14.35 0.51 -4.33
CA GLY A 44 -13.37 1.42 -4.94
C GLY A 44 -12.14 1.69 -4.07
N GLN A 45 -12.10 1.20 -2.83
CA GLN A 45 -10.94 1.30 -1.96
C GLN A 45 -9.85 0.28 -2.35
N VAL A 46 -8.60 0.58 -2.01
CA VAL A 46 -7.47 -0.32 -2.29
C VAL A 46 -6.90 -0.85 -0.99
N LEU A 47 -6.89 -2.18 -0.83
CA LEU A 47 -6.28 -2.86 0.31
C LEU A 47 -4.85 -3.28 -0.07
N ALA A 48 -3.86 -2.79 0.67
CA ALA A 48 -2.47 -3.21 0.60
C ALA A 48 -2.14 -4.13 1.78
N THR A 49 -1.69 -5.36 1.51
CA THR A 49 -1.39 -6.35 2.55
C THR A 49 0.05 -6.83 2.48
N GLY A 50 0.70 -6.88 3.64
CA GLY A 50 2.02 -7.48 3.82
C GLY A 50 3.13 -6.84 2.98
N GLY A 51 4.11 -7.66 2.60
CA GLY A 51 5.29 -7.22 1.86
C GLY A 51 6.53 -7.16 2.76
N THR A 52 7.58 -6.52 2.26
CA THR A 52 8.84 -6.37 2.97
C THR A 52 9.31 -4.92 2.97
N THR A 53 9.95 -4.51 4.06
CA THR A 53 10.77 -3.30 4.09
C THR A 53 12.15 -3.62 3.49
N PHE A 54 12.97 -2.60 3.29
CA PHE A 54 14.36 -2.75 2.82
C PHE A 54 15.29 -3.47 3.83
N ASN A 55 14.81 -3.76 5.04
CA ASN A 55 15.59 -4.49 6.05
C ASN A 55 15.54 -6.00 5.79
N ILE A 56 16.64 -6.70 6.08
CA ILE A 56 16.79 -8.15 5.84
C ILE A 56 15.75 -9.03 6.58
N ASN A 57 15.19 -8.53 7.68
CA ASN A 57 14.14 -9.19 8.47
C ASN A 57 12.80 -8.43 8.38
N GLY A 58 12.65 -7.59 7.37
CA GLY A 58 11.62 -6.57 7.27
C GLY A 58 10.24 -7.08 6.85
N ILE A 59 9.79 -8.24 7.31
CA ILE A 59 8.46 -8.75 6.96
C ILE A 59 7.38 -7.85 7.57
N ILE A 60 6.44 -7.42 6.74
CA ILE A 60 5.32 -6.61 7.16
C ILE A 60 4.12 -7.53 7.33
N ASN A 61 3.53 -7.54 8.53
CA ASN A 61 2.34 -8.31 8.89
C ASN A 61 1.12 -7.41 9.13
N SER A 62 1.20 -6.14 8.71
CA SER A 62 0.11 -5.17 8.69
C SER A 62 -0.52 -5.03 7.31
N CYS A 63 -1.75 -4.54 7.30
CA CYS A 63 -2.43 -4.09 6.09
C CYS A 63 -2.79 -2.61 6.21
N GLU A 64 -2.92 -1.94 5.08
CA GLU A 64 -3.36 -0.55 4.98
C GLU A 64 -4.43 -0.45 3.91
N ILE A 65 -5.41 0.41 4.10
CA ILE A 65 -6.48 0.66 3.14
C ILE A 65 -6.41 2.11 2.67
N TYR A 66 -6.44 2.29 1.35
CA TYR A 66 -6.56 3.59 0.72
C TYR A 66 -8.01 3.90 0.43
N ASP A 67 -8.45 5.08 0.86
CA ASP A 67 -9.75 5.63 0.53
C ASP A 67 -9.62 6.76 -0.50
N PRO A 68 -10.03 6.54 -1.78
CA PRO A 68 -9.95 7.57 -2.80
C PRO A 68 -10.76 8.84 -2.50
N SER A 69 -11.84 8.74 -1.72
CA SER A 69 -12.70 9.90 -1.40
C SER A 69 -12.01 10.89 -0.47
N THR A 70 -11.08 10.41 0.35
CA THR A 70 -10.30 11.24 1.28
C THR A 70 -8.84 11.40 0.84
N SER A 71 -8.40 10.60 -0.14
CA SER A 71 -7.01 10.48 -0.57
C SER A 71 -6.06 10.15 0.58
N GLN A 72 -6.49 9.29 1.50
CA GLN A 72 -5.74 8.89 2.69
C GLN A 72 -5.54 7.38 2.78
N TRP A 73 -4.41 6.98 3.35
CA TRP A 73 -4.17 5.62 3.83
C TRP A 73 -4.51 5.50 5.31
N SER A 74 -5.13 4.39 5.68
CA SER A 74 -5.41 4.03 7.07
C SER A 74 -4.84 2.65 7.40
N SER A 75 -4.13 2.52 8.52
CA SER A 75 -3.61 1.24 8.99
C SER A 75 -4.73 0.36 9.53
N LEU A 76 -4.80 -0.86 9.01
CA LEU A 76 -5.66 -1.93 9.50
C LEU A 76 -4.84 -2.88 10.38
N THR A 77 -5.51 -3.53 11.32
CA THR A 77 -4.86 -4.41 12.32
C THR A 77 -4.10 -5.56 11.66
N SER A 78 -3.06 -6.04 12.33
CA SER A 78 -2.21 -7.14 11.83
C SER A 78 -3.03 -8.35 11.39
N MET A 79 -2.67 -8.92 10.24
CA MET A 79 -3.22 -10.19 9.77
C MET A 79 -2.79 -11.30 10.73
N GLY A 80 -3.62 -11.61 11.73
CA GLY A 80 -3.45 -12.79 12.57
C GLY A 80 -3.58 -14.09 11.76
N PRO A 81 -3.13 -15.24 12.28
CA PRO A 81 -3.28 -16.51 11.60
C PRO A 81 -4.79 -16.82 11.48
N LYS A 82 -5.28 -16.86 10.24
CA LYS A 82 -6.64 -17.17 9.78
C LYS A 82 -7.61 -15.99 9.68
N ALA A 83 -7.83 -15.54 8.45
CA ALA A 83 -9.18 -15.17 8.03
C ALA A 83 -10.06 -16.43 8.13
N ARG A 84 -10.99 -16.47 9.09
CA ARG A 84 -12.09 -17.44 9.09
C ARG A 84 -12.98 -17.10 7.90
N LEU A 85 -13.10 -18.03 6.95
CA LEU A 85 -14.29 -18.18 6.12
C LEU A 85 -15.40 -18.82 6.96
#